data_AF-A0A8E0S0U0-F1
#
_entry.id   AF-A0A8E0S0U0-F1
#
_cell.length_a   1.000
_cell.length_b   1.000
_cell.length_c   1.000
_cell.angle_alpha   90.00
_cell.angle_beta   90.00
_cell.angle_gamma   90.00
#
_symmetry.space_group_name_H-M   'P 1'
#
loop_
_entity.id
_entity.type
_entity.pdbx_description
1 polymer ?
#
loop_
_entity_poly.entity_id
_entity_poly.type
_entity_poly.pdbx_seq_one_letter_code
_entity_poly.pdbx_strand_id
1 'polypeptide(L)'
;DATDKSCYRYIISVKCLPPILLGDHEYAVIRVVGQSFMLHQIRKMLGLMFAIVRGNTTEAVFDYVFRPERVDVPKAPGLGLMLNRVVYTRYNERYGQDGIHVPIDWSKYEVIELTDCSFLSLVMTVRRVHGLYTPR
;
A
#
# COMPACT_ATOMS: atom_id res chain seq x y z
N ASP A 1 -3.68 -23.74 3.98
CA ASP A 1 -2.41 -24.35 4.43
C ASP A 1 -1.27 -23.44 3.97
N ALA A 2 -0.15 -23.36 4.68
CA ALA A 2 0.96 -22.47 4.28
C ALA A 2 1.66 -22.93 2.99
N THR A 3 1.50 -24.20 2.65
CA THR A 3 1.98 -24.81 1.40
C THR A 3 1.05 -24.58 0.20
N ASP A 4 -0.14 -24.03 0.42
CA ASP A 4 -1.10 -23.77 -0.65
C ASP A 4 -0.55 -22.72 -1.63
N LYS A 5 -0.52 -23.06 -2.91
CA LYS A 5 -0.09 -22.15 -3.99
C LYS A 5 -0.93 -20.87 -4.02
N SER A 6 -2.17 -20.93 -3.53
CA SER A 6 -3.05 -19.77 -3.40
C SER A 6 -2.58 -18.73 -2.38
N CYS A 7 -1.57 -19.03 -1.55
CA CYS A 7 -0.99 -18.08 -0.59
C CYS A 7 0.18 -17.26 -1.18
N TYR A 8 0.75 -17.68 -2.31
CA TYR A 8 1.87 -16.98 -2.94
C TYR A 8 1.40 -15.72 -3.65
N ARG A 9 2.05 -14.59 -3.39
CA ARG A 9 1.70 -13.28 -3.95
C ARG A 9 2.94 -12.60 -4.49
N TYR A 10 2.80 -12.00 -5.66
CA TYR A 10 3.90 -11.29 -6.31
C TYR A 10 3.77 -9.78 -6.07
N ILE A 11 4.73 -9.25 -5.32
CA ILE A 11 4.92 -7.83 -5.12
C ILE A 11 5.88 -7.33 -6.20
N ILE A 12 5.41 -6.40 -7.03
CA ILE A 12 6.16 -5.83 -8.15
C ILE A 12 7.13 -4.78 -7.64
N SER A 13 6.69 -3.91 -6.72
CA SER A 13 7.57 -2.92 -6.09
C SER A 13 7.02 -2.40 -4.77
N VAL A 14 7.92 -1.98 -3.90
CA VAL A 14 7.63 -1.21 -2.68
C VAL A 14 8.58 -0.02 -2.69
N LYS A 15 8.05 1.21 -2.58
CA LYS A 15 8.86 2.43 -2.57
C LYS A 15 8.38 3.37 -1.48
N CYS A 16 9.30 3.88 -0.66
CA CYS A 16 9.04 5.04 0.19
C CYS A 16 9.34 6.29 -0.63
N LEU A 17 8.35 7.18 -0.78
CA LEU A 17 8.52 8.46 -1.46
C LEU A 17 9.15 9.48 -0.51
N PRO A 18 9.74 10.57 -1.03
CA PRO A 18 10.25 11.65 -0.19
C PRO A 18 9.19 12.14 0.80
N PRO A 19 9.61 12.51 2.02
CA PRO A 19 8.69 13.00 3.01
C PRO A 19 8.05 14.33 2.58
N ILE A 20 6.86 14.58 3.09
CA ILE A 20 6.04 15.76 2.82
C ILE A 20 5.73 16.41 4.16
N LEU A 21 6.06 17.70 4.28
CA LEU A 21 5.70 18.51 5.44
C LEU A 21 4.28 19.08 5.24
N LEU A 22 3.38 18.84 6.20
CA LEU A 22 2.04 19.42 6.20
C LEU A 22 1.69 20.00 7.57
N GLY A 23 1.73 21.33 7.68
CA GLY A 23 1.72 22.00 8.98
C GLY A 23 3.02 21.69 9.73
N ASP A 24 2.91 21.27 10.99
CA ASP A 24 4.06 20.95 11.85
C ASP A 24 4.39 19.44 11.88
N HIS A 25 3.84 18.67 10.94
CA HIS A 25 3.99 17.21 10.88
C HIS A 25 4.54 16.75 9.54
N GLU A 26 5.46 15.78 9.60
CA GLU A 26 6.05 15.14 8.44
C GLU A 26 5.34 13.82 8.13
N TYR A 27 5.05 13.59 6.85
CA TYR A 27 4.37 12.41 6.35
C TYR A 27 5.22 11.74 5.28
N ALA A 28 5.31 10.41 5.30
CA ALA A 28 5.94 9.63 4.24
C ALA A 28 4.89 8.77 3.53
N VAL A 29 4.98 8.67 2.21
CA VAL A 29 4.07 7.85 1.40
C VAL A 29 4.78 6.58 0.97
N ILE A 30 4.25 5.43 1.39
CA ILE A 30 4.75 4.13 0.94
C ILE A 30 3.84 3.62 -0.18
N ARG A 31 4.39 3.51 -1.39
CA ARG A 31 3.71 2.98 -2.56
C ARG A 31 4.03 1.50 -2.72
N VAL A 32 3.00 0.66 -2.66
CA VAL A 32 3.10 -0.78 -2.91
C VAL A 32 2.39 -1.13 -4.21
N VAL A 33 3.08 -1.81 -5.12
CA VAL A 33 2.53 -2.31 -6.37
C VAL A 33 2.64 -3.84 -6.34
N GLY A 34 1.54 -4.53 -6.57
CA GLY A 34 1.48 -5.99 -6.56
C GLY A 34 0.42 -6.50 -7.53
N GLN A 35 0.51 -7.76 -7.90
CA GLN A 35 -0.47 -8.40 -8.79
C GLN A 35 -1.81 -8.64 -8.10
N SER A 36 -1.77 -9.03 -6.83
CA SER A 36 -2.94 -9.23 -5.98
C SER A 36 -2.54 -9.14 -4.50
N PHE A 37 -3.52 -8.89 -3.63
CA PHE A 37 -3.30 -8.81 -2.20
C PHE A 37 -4.30 -9.70 -1.45
N MET A 38 -3.81 -10.46 -0.48
CA MET A 38 -4.66 -11.14 0.50
C MET A 38 -5.18 -10.16 1.56
N LEU A 39 -6.23 -10.57 2.26
CA LEU A 39 -6.78 -9.78 3.36
C LEU A 39 -5.69 -9.43 4.39
N HIS A 40 -5.61 -8.15 4.75
CA HIS A 40 -4.61 -7.59 5.67
C HIS A 40 -3.14 -7.70 5.23
N GLN A 41 -2.83 -8.21 4.03
CA GLN A 41 -1.44 -8.46 3.62
C GLN A 41 -0.57 -7.20 3.67
N ILE A 42 -1.03 -6.10 3.05
CA ILE A 42 -0.28 -4.83 3.04
C ILE A 42 -0.05 -4.32 4.46
N ARG A 43 -1.08 -4.42 5.33
CA ARG A 43 -0.99 -3.95 6.72
C ARG A 43 -0.01 -4.79 7.56
N LYS A 44 0.07 -6.10 7.31
CA LYS A 44 1.05 -6.98 7.95
C LYS A 44 2.48 -6.71 7.45
N MET A 45 2.64 -6.49 6.14
CA MET A 45 3.94 -6.12 5.56
C MET A 45 4.49 -4.83 6.17
N LEU A 46 3.67 -3.77 6.21
CA LEU A 46 4.07 -2.49 6.80
C LEU A 46 4.25 -2.57 8.32
N GLY A 47 3.39 -3.31 9.02
CA GLY A 47 3.51 -3.52 10.45
C GLY A 47 4.84 -4.17 10.84
N LEU A 48 5.26 -5.20 10.09
CA LEU A 48 6.56 -5.83 10.29
C LEU A 48 7.72 -4.89 10.00
N MET A 49 7.65 -4.15 8.89
CA MET A 49 8.65 -3.13 8.55
C MET A 49 8.79 -2.08 9.67
N PHE A 50 7.68 -1.57 10.20
CA PHE A 50 7.70 -0.62 11.32
C PHE A 50 8.30 -1.23 12.60
N ALA A 51 8.02 -2.51 12.88
CA ALA A 51 8.62 -3.20 14.01
C ALA A 51 10.16 -3.28 13.89
N ILE A 52 10.68 -3.51 12.67
CA ILE A 52 12.12 -3.51 12.41
C ILE A 52 12.69 -2.10 12.60
N VAL A 53 12.12 -1.09 11.94
CA VAL A 53 12.61 0.30 11.98
C VAL A 53 12.59 0.88 13.41
N ARG A 54 11.61 0.50 14.23
CA ARG A 54 11.52 0.93 15.64
C ARG A 54 12.45 0.14 16.58
N GLY A 55 13.16 -0.88 16.08
CA GLY A 55 14.05 -1.72 16.88
C GLY A 55 13.33 -2.75 17.74
N ASN A 56 12.04 -3.04 17.48
CA ASN A 56 11.31 -4.10 18.18
C ASN A 56 11.71 -5.50 17.69
N THR A 57 12.27 -5.61 16.49
CA THR A 57 12.78 -6.85 15.91
C THR A 57 13.91 -6.53 14.91
N THR A 58 14.60 -7.55 14.42
CA THR A 58 15.68 -7.42 13.43
C THR A 58 15.27 -8.08 12.11
N GLU A 59 16.07 -7.88 11.06
CA GLU A 59 15.83 -8.50 9.74
C GLU A 59 15.82 -10.04 9.79
N ALA A 60 16.41 -10.65 10.83
CA ALA A 60 16.35 -12.09 11.07
C ALA A 60 14.91 -12.64 11.13
N VAL A 61 13.92 -11.79 11.42
CA VAL A 61 12.50 -12.16 11.40
C VAL A 61 12.05 -12.74 10.05
N PHE A 62 12.71 -12.35 8.94
CA PHE A 62 12.39 -12.86 7.60
C PHE A 62 12.65 -14.35 7.44
N ASP A 63 13.60 -14.91 8.21
CA ASP A 63 13.88 -16.35 8.20
C ASP A 63 12.73 -17.17 8.77
N TYR A 64 11.83 -16.55 9.54
CA TYR A 64 10.74 -17.21 10.25
C TYR A 64 9.36 -16.93 9.63
N VAL A 65 9.10 -15.68 9.20
CA VAL A 65 7.76 -15.28 8.70
C VAL A 65 7.34 -15.91 7.38
N PHE A 66 8.30 -16.47 6.63
CA PHE A 66 8.02 -17.22 5.39
C PHE A 66 7.94 -18.73 5.60
N ARG A 67 8.16 -19.21 6.82
CA ARG A 67 8.04 -20.64 7.11
C ARG A 67 6.58 -21.08 7.19
N PRO A 68 6.30 -22.39 7.13
CA PRO A 68 4.94 -22.91 7.23
C PRO A 68 4.27 -22.65 8.59
N GLU A 69 5.05 -22.45 9.65
CA GLU A 69 4.53 -22.19 10.98
C GLU A 69 3.79 -20.85 11.05
N ARG A 70 2.74 -20.80 11.88
CA ARG A 70 1.98 -19.57 12.09
C ARG A 70 2.82 -18.58 12.90
N VAL A 71 3.05 -17.41 12.33
CA VAL A 71 3.71 -16.29 12.99
C VAL A 71 2.74 -15.12 13.13
N ASP A 72 2.65 -14.58 14.34
CA ASP A 72 1.85 -13.40 14.62
C ASP A 72 2.60 -12.12 14.19
N VAL A 73 2.32 -11.72 12.95
CA VAL A 73 2.88 -10.50 12.37
C VAL A 73 2.05 -9.28 12.80
N PRO A 74 2.69 -8.21 13.32
CA PRO A 74 1.99 -6.99 13.69
C PRO A 74 1.23 -6.39 12.51
N LYS A 75 -0.01 -5.96 12.75
CA LYS A 75 -0.88 -5.39 11.72
C LYS A 75 -0.96 -3.88 11.91
N ALA A 76 -0.41 -3.12 10.97
CA ALA A 76 -0.54 -1.67 10.96
C ALA A 76 -2.03 -1.24 10.97
N PRO A 77 -2.38 -0.04 11.47
CA PRO A 77 -3.73 0.50 11.33
C PRO A 77 -4.21 0.52 9.87
N GLY A 78 -5.53 0.49 9.66
CA GLY A 78 -6.10 0.67 8.32
C GLY A 78 -6.11 2.12 7.87
N LEU A 79 -6.01 3.04 8.83
CA LEU A 79 -5.92 4.47 8.57
C LEU A 79 -4.65 4.78 7.79
N GLY A 80 -4.77 5.56 6.71
CA GLY A 80 -3.65 5.88 5.82
C GLY A 80 -3.47 4.90 4.65
N LEU A 81 -4.18 3.76 4.64
CA LEU A 81 -4.17 2.85 3.49
C LEU A 81 -5.21 3.28 2.45
N MET A 82 -4.76 3.57 1.24
CA MET A 82 -5.61 3.97 0.12
C MET A 82 -5.28 3.14 -1.12
N LEU A 83 -6.32 2.67 -1.82
CA LEU A 83 -6.16 2.12 -3.16
C LEU A 83 -5.97 3.28 -4.14
N ASN A 84 -4.75 3.43 -4.63
CA ASN A 84 -4.42 4.51 -5.57
C ASN A 84 -4.86 4.20 -7.00
N ARG A 85 -4.58 3.00 -7.52
CA ARG A 85 -4.83 2.65 -8.92
C ARG A 85 -4.98 1.14 -9.13
N VAL A 86 -5.85 0.79 -10.10
CA VAL A 86 -5.92 -0.54 -10.70
C VAL A 86 -5.28 -0.49 -12.10
N VAL A 87 -4.37 -1.42 -12.38
CA VAL A 87 -3.59 -1.46 -13.63
C VAL A 87 -4.15 -2.54 -14.56
N TYR A 88 -4.57 -2.14 -15.76
CA TYR A 88 -5.21 -3.03 -16.75
C TYR A 88 -4.29 -3.42 -17.91
N THR A 89 -2.97 -3.18 -17.81
CA THR A 89 -1.99 -3.42 -18.89
C THR A 89 -2.13 -4.82 -19.52
N ARG A 90 -2.13 -5.89 -18.71
CA ARG A 90 -2.27 -7.27 -19.22
C ARG A 90 -3.61 -7.55 -19.88
N TYR A 91 -4.69 -6.91 -19.41
CA TYR A 91 -6.01 -7.05 -20.03
C TYR A 91 -6.01 -6.38 -21.42
N ASN A 92 -5.50 -5.15 -21.49
CA ASN A 92 -5.43 -4.37 -22.72
C ASN A 92 -4.52 -5.05 -23.76
N GLU A 93 -3.38 -5.60 -23.35
CA GLU A 93 -2.48 -6.35 -24.24
C GLU A 93 -3.15 -7.61 -24.80
N ARG A 94 -3.96 -8.31 -24.00
CA ARG A 94 -4.56 -9.59 -24.40
C ARG A 94 -5.84 -9.44 -25.22
N TYR A 95 -6.69 -8.48 -24.85
CA TYR A 95 -8.04 -8.34 -25.41
C TYR A 95 -8.26 -7.02 -26.15
N GLY A 96 -7.44 -6.00 -25.91
CA GLY A 96 -7.65 -4.68 -26.50
C GLY A 96 -7.46 -4.61 -28.03
N GLN A 97 -6.99 -5.68 -28.66
CA GLN A 97 -6.75 -5.78 -30.10
C GLN A 97 -7.65 -6.79 -30.81
N ASP A 98 -8.62 -7.40 -30.11
CA ASP A 98 -9.47 -8.45 -30.68
C ASP A 98 -10.68 -7.93 -31.49
N GLY A 99 -10.85 -6.60 -31.56
CA GLY A 99 -11.94 -5.94 -32.27
C GLY A 99 -13.30 -5.99 -31.56
N ILE A 100 -13.37 -6.63 -30.39
CA ILE A 100 -14.59 -6.78 -29.58
C ILE A 100 -14.47 -5.94 -28.30
N HIS A 101 -13.32 -6.01 -27.63
CA HIS A 101 -13.11 -5.35 -26.35
C HIS A 101 -12.44 -3.98 -26.52
N VAL A 102 -12.93 -3.01 -25.76
CA VAL A 102 -12.34 -1.67 -25.69
C VAL A 102 -11.26 -1.66 -24.61
N PRO A 103 -10.02 -1.21 -24.90
CA PRO A 103 -8.98 -1.05 -23.89
C PRO A 103 -9.45 -0.15 -22.74
N ILE A 104 -9.12 -0.55 -21.51
CA ILE A 104 -9.43 0.23 -20.31
C ILE A 104 -8.26 1.16 -20.01
N ASP A 105 -8.50 2.45 -20.16
CA ASP A 105 -7.53 3.49 -19.84
C ASP A 105 -8.14 4.56 -18.92
N TRP A 106 -7.35 4.96 -17.94
CA TRP A 106 -7.73 5.94 -16.92
C TRP A 106 -7.00 7.28 -17.11
N SER A 107 -6.15 7.45 -18.14
CA SER A 107 -5.37 8.67 -18.34
C SER A 107 -6.22 9.95 -18.38
N LYS A 108 -7.46 9.88 -18.88
CA LYS A 108 -8.41 11.02 -18.85
C LYS A 108 -8.81 11.49 -17.45
N TYR A 109 -8.67 10.65 -16.43
CA TYR A 109 -8.99 10.96 -15.04
C TYR A 109 -7.73 11.01 -14.17
N GLU A 110 -6.53 10.94 -14.78
CA GLU A 110 -5.30 11.13 -14.04
C GLU A 110 -5.17 12.58 -13.61
N VAL A 111 -5.28 12.80 -12.31
CA VAL A 111 -4.88 14.05 -11.69
C VAL A 111 -3.39 13.96 -11.38
N ILE A 112 -2.63 14.93 -11.87
CA ILE A 112 -1.17 14.97 -11.75
C ILE A 112 -0.80 15.35 -10.30
N GLU A 113 -0.09 14.44 -9.64
CA GLU A 113 0.68 14.63 -8.40
C GLU A 113 -0.07 14.84 -7.06
N LEU A 114 0.73 14.75 -5.99
CA LEU A 114 0.48 14.70 -4.53
C LEU A 114 -0.48 15.76 -3.94
N THR A 115 -1.14 16.56 -4.77
CA THR A 115 -2.21 17.51 -4.43
C THR A 115 -3.61 16.92 -4.58
N ASP A 116 -3.72 15.59 -4.75
CA ASP A 116 -5.01 14.92 -4.80
C ASP A 116 -5.82 15.21 -3.52
N CYS A 117 -7.06 15.70 -3.69
CA CYS A 117 -7.99 15.95 -2.60
C CYS A 117 -8.19 14.68 -1.75
N SER A 118 -8.02 13.50 -2.33
CA SER A 118 -8.09 12.22 -1.61
C SER A 118 -6.95 12.06 -0.59
N PHE A 119 -5.71 12.41 -0.97
CA PHE A 119 -4.56 12.42 -0.08
C PHE A 119 -4.73 13.47 1.01
N LEU A 120 -5.13 14.69 0.64
CA LEU A 120 -5.39 15.75 1.63
C LEU A 120 -6.50 15.33 2.60
N SER A 121 -7.60 14.76 2.11
CA SER A 121 -8.71 14.25 2.91
C SER A 121 -8.27 13.12 3.87
N LEU A 122 -7.45 12.20 3.39
CA LEU A 122 -6.86 11.14 4.19
C LEU A 122 -6.00 11.73 5.32
N VAL A 123 -5.10 12.66 4.99
CA VAL A 123 -4.22 13.30 5.98
C VAL A 123 -5.03 14.13 6.98
N MET A 124 -6.03 14.88 6.52
CA MET A 124 -6.95 15.61 7.41
C MET A 124 -7.73 14.65 8.33
N THR A 125 -8.14 13.49 7.82
CA THR A 125 -8.78 12.45 8.64
C THR A 125 -7.82 11.90 9.69
N VAL A 126 -6.56 11.64 9.32
CA VAL A 126 -5.50 11.23 10.26
C VAL A 126 -5.31 12.29 11.35
N ARG A 127 -5.21 13.57 10.98
CA ARG A 127 -5.08 14.67 11.95
C ARG A 127 -6.27 14.77 12.90
N ARG A 128 -7.50 14.59 12.39
CA ARG A 128 -8.72 14.60 13.21
C ARG A 128 -8.74 13.46 14.23
N VAL A 129 -8.41 12.23 13.81
CA VAL A 129 -8.42 11.05 14.69
C VAL A 129 -7.34 11.16 15.78
N HIS A 130 -6.18 11.73 15.47
CA HIS A 130 -5.08 11.89 16.42
C HIS A 130 -5.14 13.19 17.24
N GLY A 131 -6.20 14.00 17.11
CA GLY A 131 -6.33 15.27 17.85
C GLY A 131 -5.30 16.34 17.45
N LEU A 132 -4.64 16.19 16.30
CA LEU A 132 -3.59 17.09 15.79
C LEU A 132 -4.17 18.25 14.96
N TYR A 133 -5.43 18.60 15.21
CA TYR A 133 -6.10 19.75 14.62
C TYR A 133 -5.92 20.95 15.54
N THR A 134 -4.98 21.82 15.20
CA THR A 134 -4.95 23.20 15.69
C THR A 134 -5.79 24.04 14.71
N PRO A 135 -6.95 24.58 15.12
CA PRO A 135 -7.60 25.62 14.33
C PRO A 135 -6.65 26.83 14.25
N ARG A 136 -6.45 27.37 13.05
CA ARG A 136 -5.92 28.73 12.94
C ARG A 136 -7.02 29.73 13.31
#